data_AF-A0A928S089-F1
#
_entry.id   AF-A0A928S089-F1
#
_cell.length_a   1.000
_cell.length_b   1.000
_cell.length_c   1.000
_cell.angle_alpha   90.00
_cell.angle_beta   90.00
_cell.angle_gamma   90.00
#
_symmetry.space_group_name_H-M   'P 1'
#
loop_
_entity.id
_entity.type
_entity.pdbx_description
1 polymer ?
#
loop_
_entity_poly.entity_id
_entity_poly.type
_entity_poly.pdbx_seq_one_letter_code
_entity_poly.pdbx_strand_id
1 'polypeptide(L)'
;MLDDIREEKGGKFSLIGLYTQDIIVEALPALLSKLCFFSRLKGGEGDFSVRFSIKDPNGDEMLSKFSPFNMTARRDGYSHVNFLISPFSLHLEGKYDFTIYLDGEPFYETSFFVNKTKVLN
;
A
#
# COMPACT_ATOMS: atom_id res chain seq x y z
N MET A 1 -1.97 2.87 -5.78
CA MET A 1 -1.83 3.38 -4.39
C MET A 1 -2.65 4.65 -4.25
N LEU A 2 -2.87 5.17 -3.05
CA LEU A 2 -3.78 6.28 -2.79
C LEU A 2 -3.20 7.25 -1.75
N ASP A 3 -3.59 8.53 -1.82
CA ASP A 3 -3.38 9.48 -0.72
C ASP A 3 -4.25 9.13 0.49
N ASP A 4 -5.53 8.76 0.27
CA ASP A 4 -6.45 8.44 1.37
C ASP A 4 -7.51 7.39 0.97
N ILE A 5 -7.98 6.66 1.98
CA ILE A 5 -9.11 5.73 1.87
C ILE A 5 -10.11 6.07 2.97
N ARG A 6 -11.35 6.38 2.59
CA ARG A 6 -12.44 6.63 3.54
C ARG A 6 -13.52 5.56 3.40
N GLU A 7 -13.87 4.91 4.50
CA GLU A 7 -15.06 4.08 4.59
C GLU A 7 -16.32 4.95 4.71
N GLU A 8 -17.32 4.64 3.89
CA GLU A 8 -18.59 5.34 3.85
C GLU A 8 -19.74 4.45 4.32
N LYS A 9 -20.89 5.08 4.61
CA LYS A 9 -22.13 4.35 4.87
C LYS A 9 -22.53 3.48 3.68
N GLY A 10 -23.03 2.29 4.00
CA GLY A 10 -23.53 1.32 3.01
C GLY A 10 -22.42 0.51 2.31
N GLY A 11 -21.23 0.40 2.91
CA GLY A 11 -20.16 -0.44 2.36
C GLY A 11 -19.45 0.15 1.14
N LYS A 12 -19.49 1.49 0.99
CA LYS A 12 -18.77 2.19 -0.08
C LYS A 12 -17.43 2.70 0.45
N PHE A 13 -16.50 2.94 -0.47
CA PHE A 13 -15.21 3.54 -0.17
C PHE A 13 -15.02 4.78 -1.05
N SER A 14 -14.48 5.85 -0.47
CA SER A 14 -13.90 6.96 -1.23
C SER A 14 -12.41 6.74 -1.34
N LEU A 15 -11.90 6.74 -2.57
CA LEU A 15 -10.48 6.59 -2.89
C LEU A 15 -9.97 7.94 -3.38
N ILE A 16 -8.99 8.52 -2.68
CA ILE A 16 -8.48 9.87 -2.96
C ILE A 16 -7.03 9.78 -3.40
N GLY A 17 -6.66 10.52 -4.46
CA GLY A 17 -5.28 10.61 -4.91
C GLY A 17 -4.75 9.29 -5.48
N LEU A 18 -5.46 8.72 -6.46
CA LEU A 18 -5.05 7.45 -7.08
C LEU A 18 -3.76 7.62 -7.88
N TYR A 19 -2.69 7.08 -7.33
CA TYR A 19 -1.45 6.85 -8.05
C TYR A 19 -1.61 5.66 -9.01
N THR A 20 -1.05 5.80 -10.20
CA THR A 20 -0.84 4.70 -11.14
C THR A 20 0.31 3.82 -10.63
N GLN A 21 1.35 3.62 -11.43
CA GLN A 21 2.56 2.93 -11.01
C GLN A 21 3.64 3.90 -10.50
N ASP A 22 3.53 5.18 -10.83
CA ASP A 22 4.51 6.20 -10.52
C ASP A 22 3.99 7.20 -9.48
N ILE A 23 4.84 7.52 -8.51
CA ILE A 23 4.72 8.67 -7.62
C ILE A 23 5.70 9.73 -8.12
N ILE A 24 5.17 10.89 -8.51
CA ILE A 24 5.98 12.01 -9.00
C ILE A 24 6.14 13.02 -7.87
N VAL A 25 7.38 13.39 -7.56
CA VAL A 25 7.71 14.34 -6.50
C VAL A 25 8.57 15.48 -7.04
N GLU A 26 8.51 16.66 -6.42
CA GLU A 26 9.32 17.81 -6.86
C GLU A 26 10.79 17.67 -6.43
N ALA A 27 11.03 17.14 -5.22
CA ALA A 27 12.35 16.96 -4.65
C ALA A 27 12.35 15.77 -3.69
N LEU A 28 13.55 15.28 -3.37
CA LEU A 28 13.78 14.28 -2.33
C LEU A 28 14.66 14.86 -1.21
N PRO A 29 14.39 14.54 0.07
CA PRO A 29 13.32 13.65 0.52
C PRO A 29 11.93 14.27 0.37
N ALA A 30 10.96 13.47 -0.03
CA ALA A 30 9.55 13.86 -0.14
C ALA A 30 8.75 13.24 1.01
N LEU A 31 7.90 14.04 1.65
CA LEU A 31 7.04 13.57 2.72
C LEU A 31 5.60 13.46 2.22
N LEU A 32 5.10 12.23 2.05
CA LEU A 32 3.68 12.00 1.84
C LEU A 32 2.98 12.01 3.19
N SER A 33 1.89 12.77 3.29
CA SER A 33 1.08 12.81 4.52
C SER A 33 0.55 11.41 4.88
N LYS A 34 0.18 10.65 3.85
CA LYS A 34 -0.31 9.28 3.91
C LYS A 34 0.10 8.56 2.62
N LEU A 35 0.34 7.27 2.72
CA LEU A 35 0.37 6.35 1.58
C LEU A 35 -0.56 5.18 1.90
N CYS A 36 -1.57 5.00 1.06
CA CYS A 36 -2.61 4.01 1.25
C CYS A 36 -2.61 2.95 0.15
N PHE A 37 -2.85 1.70 0.53
CA PHE A 37 -3.07 0.58 -0.38
C PHE A 37 -4.47 0.03 -0.14
N PHE A 38 -5.29 0.05 -1.20
CA PHE A 38 -6.63 -0.53 -1.18
C PHE A 38 -6.58 -1.88 -1.88
N SER A 39 -7.03 -2.94 -1.21
CA SER A 39 -7.11 -4.27 -1.81
C SER A 39 -8.46 -4.93 -1.52
N ARG A 40 -8.95 -5.68 -2.51
CA ARG A 40 -10.14 -6.50 -2.40
C ARG A 40 -9.75 -7.94 -2.69
N LEU A 41 -9.83 -8.78 -1.68
CA LEU A 41 -9.52 -10.20 -1.74
C LEU A 41 -10.81 -11.00 -1.96
N LYS A 42 -10.73 -12.08 -2.73
CA LYS A 42 -11.85 -12.99 -2.97
C LYS A 42 -11.59 -14.32 -2.28
N GLY A 43 -12.60 -14.83 -1.58
CA GLY A 43 -12.57 -16.09 -0.86
C GLY A 43 -11.76 -16.02 0.45
N GLY A 44 -11.48 -17.20 0.98
CA GLY A 44 -10.80 -17.39 2.25
C GLY A 44 -11.72 -17.17 3.46
N GLU A 45 -11.62 -18.08 4.42
CA GLU A 45 -12.30 -18.02 5.71
C GLU A 45 -11.30 -18.46 6.77
N GLY A 46 -11.02 -17.60 7.74
CA GLY A 46 -10.06 -17.88 8.80
C GLY A 46 -9.41 -16.63 9.38
N ASP A 47 -8.64 -16.85 10.43
CA ASP A 47 -7.81 -15.82 11.06
C ASP A 47 -6.41 -15.88 10.43
N PHE A 48 -5.96 -14.77 9.86
CA PHE A 48 -4.67 -14.67 9.17
C PHE A 48 -3.81 -13.58 9.78
N SER A 49 -2.50 -13.84 9.84
CA SER A 49 -1.52 -12.81 10.13
C SER A 49 -1.12 -12.11 8.83
N VAL A 50 -1.53 -10.85 8.65
CA VAL A 50 -1.12 -10.04 7.49
C VAL A 50 0.07 -9.17 7.86
N ARG A 51 1.12 -9.22 7.04
CA ARG A 51 2.25 -8.30 7.11
C ARG A 51 2.45 -7.59 5.78
N PHE A 52 2.71 -6.29 5.84
CA PHE A 52 3.08 -5.49 4.69
C PHE A 52 4.55 -5.10 4.80
N SER A 53 5.30 -5.27 3.71
CA SER A 53 6.70 -4.83 3.61
C SER A 53 6.86 -3.87 2.44
N ILE A 54 7.64 -2.82 2.64
CA ILE A 54 8.15 -1.95 1.57
C ILE A 54 9.66 -1.95 1.64
N LYS A 55 10.31 -2.25 0.52
CA LYS A 55 11.76 -2.08 0.34
C LYS A 55 12.05 -0.90 -0.57
N ASP A 56 13.09 -0.16 -0.25
CA ASP A 56 13.57 0.95 -1.07
C ASP A 56 14.34 0.46 -2.31
N PRO A 57 14.77 1.36 -3.20
CA PRO A 57 15.55 1.01 -4.39
C PRO A 57 16.91 0.33 -4.11
N ASN A 58 17.47 0.44 -2.91
CA ASN A 58 18.68 -0.27 -2.50
C ASN A 58 18.37 -1.68 -1.97
N GLY A 59 17.09 -2.00 -1.76
CA GLY A 59 16.62 -3.26 -1.18
C GLY A 59 16.49 -3.23 0.34
N ASP A 60 16.70 -2.07 0.97
CA ASP A 60 16.57 -1.91 2.42
C ASP A 60 15.09 -1.87 2.82
N GLU A 61 14.71 -2.61 3.87
CA GLU A 61 13.33 -2.62 4.36
C GLU A 61 13.03 -1.29 5.06
N MET A 62 12.15 -0.48 4.45
CA MET A 62 11.72 0.81 5.00
C MET A 62 10.60 0.65 6.02
N LEU A 63 9.76 -0.36 5.81
CA LEU A 63 8.60 -0.59 6.64
C LEU A 63 8.29 -2.07 6.69
N SER A 64 8.11 -2.59 7.91
CA SER A 64 7.47 -3.88 8.17
C SER A 64 6.38 -3.63 9.20
N LYS A 65 5.11 -3.68 8.81
CA LYS A 65 3.98 -3.58 9.74
C LYS A 65 3.17 -4.86 9.73
N PHE A 66 2.93 -5.37 10.94
CA PHE A 66 2.01 -6.46 11.21
C PHE A 66 0.66 -5.87 11.59
N SER A 67 -0.41 -6.42 11.02
CA SER A 67 -1.77 -6.14 11.48
C SER A 67 -2.51 -7.47 11.58
N PRO A 68 -3.03 -7.84 12.76
CA PRO A 68 -3.90 -9.00 12.84
C PRO A 68 -5.12 -8.76 11.96
N PHE A 69 -5.37 -9.65 11.00
CA PHE A 69 -6.45 -9.51 10.04
C PHE A 69 -7.34 -10.75 10.07
N ASN A 70 -8.52 -10.61 10.66
CA ASN A 70 -9.52 -11.66 10.61
C ASN A 70 -10.27 -11.56 9.29
N MET A 71 -10.05 -12.54 8.41
CA MET A 71 -10.75 -12.63 7.14
C MET A 71 -12.03 -13.43 7.35
N THR A 72 -13.10 -12.73 7.71
CA THR A 72 -14.42 -13.34 7.77
C THR A 72 -14.99 -13.43 6.36
N ALA A 73 -15.44 -14.62 5.96
CA ALA A 73 -16.16 -14.80 4.70
C ALA A 73 -17.39 -13.88 4.68
N ARG A 74 -17.33 -12.79 3.91
CA ARG A 74 -18.49 -11.92 3.69
C ARG A 74 -19.49 -12.63 2.78
N ARG A 75 -20.77 -12.25 2.83
CA ARG A 75 -21.84 -12.87 2.00
C ARG A 75 -21.56 -12.86 0.50
N ASP A 76 -20.78 -11.88 0.01
CA ASP A 76 -20.37 -11.79 -1.39
C ASP A 76 -19.07 -12.54 -1.70
N GLY A 77 -18.42 -13.10 -0.67
CA GLY A 77 -17.14 -13.78 -0.74
C GLY A 77 -15.95 -12.84 -0.89
N TYR A 78 -16.07 -11.54 -0.57
CA TYR A 78 -14.96 -10.59 -0.68
C TYR A 78 -14.63 -9.92 0.65
N SER A 79 -13.34 -9.71 0.88
CA SER A 79 -12.81 -8.97 2.03
C SER A 79 -11.96 -7.80 1.55
N HIS A 80 -11.97 -6.70 2.30
CA HIS A 80 -11.12 -5.54 2.01
C HIS A 80 -9.98 -5.51 3.01
N VAL A 81 -8.75 -5.39 2.52
CA VAL A 81 -7.56 -5.19 3.35
C VAL A 81 -6.95 -3.87 2.92
N ASN A 82 -7.08 -2.87 3.78
CA ASN A 82 -6.57 -1.54 3.52
C ASN A 82 -5.38 -1.30 4.42
N PHE A 83 -4.28 -0.86 3.81
CA PHE A 83 -3.07 -0.51 4.53
C PHE A 83 -2.85 0.99 4.43
N LEU A 84 -2.54 1.62 5.58
CA LEU A 84 -2.28 3.05 5.67
C LEU A 84 -0.96 3.27 6.40
N ILE A 85 -0.09 4.04 5.77
CA ILE A 85 1.19 4.49 6.33
C ILE A 85 1.13 6.00 6.44
N SER A 86 1.36 6.55 7.63
CA SER A 86 1.34 7.98 7.86
C SER A 86 2.28 8.33 9.02
N PRO A 87 3.21 9.28 8.83
CA PRO A 87 3.66 9.82 7.54
C PRO A 87 4.47 8.77 6.74
N PHE A 88 4.67 8.99 5.44
CA PHE A 88 5.54 8.15 4.61
C PHE A 88 6.61 9.00 3.91
N SER A 89 7.88 8.73 4.23
CA SER A 89 9.03 9.49 3.72
C SER A 89 9.70 8.74 2.58
N LEU A 90 9.86 9.41 1.45
CA LEU A 90 10.55 8.93 0.26
C LEU A 90 11.91 9.60 0.17
N HIS A 91 12.98 8.81 0.11
CA HIS A 91 14.35 9.33 0.12
C HIS A 91 15.09 9.10 -1.21
N LEU A 92 14.63 8.16 -2.03
CA LEU A 92 15.32 7.71 -3.24
C LEU A 92 14.37 7.76 -4.44
N GLU A 93 14.93 8.03 -5.62
CA GLU A 93 14.25 7.74 -6.88
C GLU A 93 14.44 6.26 -7.22
N GLY A 94 13.48 5.68 -7.93
CA GLY A 94 13.57 4.32 -8.45
C GLY A 94 12.45 3.42 -7.99
N LYS A 95 12.68 2.11 -8.12
CA LYS A 95 11.71 1.06 -7.86
C LYS A 95 11.64 0.74 -6.36
N TYR A 96 10.46 0.86 -5.78
CA TYR A 96 10.13 0.40 -4.45
C TYR A 96 9.34 -0.90 -4.55
N ASP A 97 9.74 -1.92 -3.80
CA ASP A 97 9.07 -3.21 -3.79
C ASP A 97 8.06 -3.28 -2.65
N PHE A 98 6.83 -3.68 -2.95
CA PHE A 98 5.75 -3.86 -1.99
C PHE A 98 5.31 -5.33 -1.96
N THR A 99 5.38 -5.93 -0.77
CA THR A 99 4.97 -7.31 -0.55
C THR A 99 3.92 -7.41 0.55
N ILE A 100 2.86 -8.15 0.27
CA ILE A 100 1.89 -8.61 1.26
C ILE A 100 2.26 -10.05 1.61
N TYR A 101 2.40 -10.32 2.91
CA TYR A 101 2.58 -11.65 3.45
C TYR A 101 1.32 -12.10 4.16
N LEU A 102 0.98 -13.37 4.00
CA LEU A 102 -0.04 -14.08 4.79
C LEU A 102 0.66 -15.21 5.54
N ASP A 103 0.55 -15.19 6.87
CA ASP A 103 1.14 -16.21 7.77
C ASP A 103 2.65 -16.42 7.54
N GLY A 104 3.34 -15.34 7.18
CA GLY A 104 4.79 -15.32 6.94
C GLY A 104 5.19 -15.59 5.49
N GLU A 105 4.29 -16.11 4.66
CA GLU A 105 4.57 -16.42 3.26
C GLU A 105 4.20 -15.25 2.33
N PRO A 106 5.01 -14.94 1.30
CA PRO A 106 4.65 -13.95 0.29
C PRO A 106 3.34 -14.35 -0.41
N PHE A 107 2.31 -13.51 -0.30
CA PHE A 107 1.01 -13.72 -0.91
C PHE A 107 0.82 -12.87 -2.17
N TYR A 108 1.34 -11.64 -2.14
CA TYR A 108 1.24 -10.71 -3.27
C TYR A 108 2.47 -9.82 -3.33
N GLU A 109 3.01 -9.65 -4.53
CA GLU A 109 4.18 -8.82 -4.79
C GLU A 109 3.89 -7.86 -5.93
N THR A 110 4.25 -6.60 -5.74
CA THR A 110 4.22 -5.58 -6.77
C THR A 110 5.29 -4.54 -6.52
N SER A 111 5.42 -3.57 -7.42
CA SER A 111 6.37 -2.47 -7.27
C SER A 111 5.74 -1.16 -7.72
N PHE A 112 6.21 -0.08 -7.14
CA PHE A 112 5.93 1.28 -7.60
C PHE A 112 7.23 2.05 -7.83
N PHE A 113 7.16 3.12 -8.61
CA PHE A 113 8.31 3.94 -8.93
C PHE A 113 8.17 5.32 -8.33
N VAL A 114 9.26 5.88 -7.83
CA VAL A 114 9.34 7.28 -7.42
C VAL A 114 10.24 8.01 -8.41
N ASN A 115 9.71 9.06 -9.03
CA ASN A 115 10.43 9.87 -10.00
C ASN A 115 10.35 11.35 -9.62
N LYS A 116 11.44 12.10 -9.78
CA LYS A 116 11.37 13.56 -9.72
C LYS A 116 10.75 14.11 -11.00
N THR A 117 9.94 15.15 -10.88
CA THR A 117 9.53 15.95 -12.04
C THR A 117 10.76 16.49 -12.77
N LYS A 118 10.82 16.31 -14.10
CA LYS A 118 11.78 17.04 -14.93
C LYS A 118 11.32 18.49 -14.99
N VAL A 119 12.08 19.40 -14.39
CA VAL A 119 11.93 20.83 -14.65
C VAL A 119 12.28 21.04 -16.12
N LEU A 120 11.28 21.35 -16.96
CA LEU A 120 11.52 21.82 -18.32
C LEU A 120 12.07 23.24 -18.19
N ASN A 121 13.39 23.38 -18.38
CA ASN A 121 14.02 24.67 -18.62
C ASN A 121 13.69 25.18 -20.02
#